data_AF-A0A8B7QW86-F1
#
_entry.id   AF-A0A8B7QW86-F1
#
_cell.length_a   1.000
_cell.length_b   1.000
_cell.length_c   1.000
_cell.angle_alpha   90.00
_cell.angle_beta   90.00
_cell.angle_gamma   90.00
#
_symmetry.space_group_name_H-M   'P 1'
#
loop_
_entity.id
_entity.type
_entity.pdbx_description
1 polymer ?
#
loop_
_entity_poly.entity_id
_entity_poly.type
_entity_poly.pdbx_seq_one_letter_code
_entity_poly.pdbx_strand_id
1 'polypeptide(L)'
;MLPFVSETFDKQQANTIFWSPQGQFVVLAGLRSMNGALAFVDTSDCTVMNIAEHYMASDVEWDPTGRYVITSVSWWSHKVDNAYWLWTFQGRLLQKNNKDRFCQLLWRPRPPTLLSQDQIKVWCPSSLRGRGSKRKSFLLSLSGWSERGIET
;
A
#
# COMPACT_ATOMS: atom_id res chain seq x y z
N MET A 1 -16.01 33.74 -11.81
CA MET A 1 -16.33 32.30 -11.89
C MET A 1 -15.22 31.67 -12.71
N LEU A 2 -14.21 31.06 -12.08
CA LEU A 2 -13.14 30.39 -12.84
C LEU A 2 -13.70 29.10 -13.46
N PRO A 3 -13.31 28.75 -14.69
CA PRO A 3 -13.76 27.51 -15.31
C PRO A 3 -13.17 26.35 -14.52
N PHE A 4 -14.06 25.49 -14.00
CA PHE A 4 -13.69 24.19 -13.47
C PHE A 4 -13.28 23.33 -14.67
N VAL A 5 -11.99 23.32 -15.00
CA VAL A 5 -11.44 22.40 -16.00
C VAL A 5 -11.41 21.03 -15.33
N SER A 6 -12.45 20.22 -15.57
CA SER A 6 -12.39 18.79 -15.28
C SER A 6 -11.51 18.16 -16.34
N GLU A 7 -10.25 17.86 -16.01
CA GLU A 7 -9.41 16.97 -16.82
C GLU A 7 -10.15 15.63 -16.97
N THR A 8 -10.67 15.35 -18.16
CA THR A 8 -11.38 14.10 -18.45
C THR A 8 -10.35 13.03 -18.77
N PHE A 9 -10.25 12.02 -17.91
CA PHE A 9 -9.34 10.89 -18.11
C PHE A 9 -9.94 9.91 -19.13
N ASP A 10 -9.60 10.08 -20.40
CA ASP A 10 -10.16 9.28 -21.49
C ASP A 10 -9.42 7.94 -21.66
N LYS A 11 -10.18 6.84 -21.73
CA LYS A 11 -9.79 5.46 -22.13
C LYS A 11 -9.28 4.48 -21.05
N GLN A 12 -9.42 4.76 -19.75
CA GLN A 12 -9.08 3.74 -18.74
C GLN A 12 -10.21 2.70 -18.58
N GLN A 13 -9.88 1.42 -18.82
CA GLN A 13 -10.81 0.30 -18.62
C GLN A 13 -10.93 -0.01 -17.11
N ALA A 14 -11.92 0.60 -16.46
CA ALA A 14 -12.27 0.31 -15.07
C ALA A 14 -13.79 0.24 -14.88
N ASN A 15 -14.27 -0.68 -14.05
CA ASN A 15 -15.67 -0.79 -13.64
C ASN A 15 -15.89 -0.49 -12.16
N THR A 16 -14.83 -0.50 -11.36
CA THR A 16 -14.91 -0.34 -9.91
C THR A 16 -13.85 0.63 -9.43
N ILE A 17 -14.20 1.45 -8.43
CA ILE A 17 -13.34 2.49 -7.88
C ILE A 17 -13.10 2.18 -6.40
N PHE A 18 -11.84 2.16 -5.98
CA PHE A 18 -11.44 1.89 -4.60
C PHE A 18 -10.60 3.04 -4.06
N TRP A 19 -11.16 3.81 -3.13
CA TRP A 19 -10.47 4.91 -2.48
C TRP A 19 -9.56 4.45 -1.34
N SER A 20 -8.38 5.05 -1.25
CA SER A 20 -7.53 4.91 -0.07
C SER A 20 -8.23 5.51 1.15
N PRO A 21 -8.16 4.88 2.34
CA PRO A 21 -8.73 5.43 3.58
C PRO A 21 -8.21 6.83 3.94
N GLN A 22 -7.04 7.22 3.42
CA GLN A 22 -6.48 8.57 3.60
C GLN A 22 -6.99 9.60 2.59
N GLY A 23 -7.69 9.18 1.53
CA GLY A 23 -8.33 10.06 0.55
C GLY A 23 -7.44 10.62 -0.57
N GLN A 24 -6.12 10.46 -0.52
CA GLN A 24 -5.23 10.98 -1.57
C GLN A 24 -5.16 10.08 -2.80
N PHE A 25 -5.20 8.76 -2.63
CA PHE A 25 -4.99 7.80 -3.71
C PHE A 25 -6.25 7.03 -4.04
N VAL A 26 -6.40 6.67 -5.30
CA VAL A 26 -7.51 5.84 -5.78
C VAL A 26 -7.00 4.74 -6.71
N VAL A 27 -7.62 3.56 -6.62
CA VAL A 27 -7.40 2.45 -7.54
C VAL A 27 -8.63 2.31 -8.42
N LEU A 28 -8.44 2.49 -9.72
CA LEU A 28 -9.43 2.20 -10.75
C LEU A 28 -9.20 0.75 -11.20
N ALA A 29 -10.14 -0.13 -10.90
CA ALA A 29 -10.03 -1.55 -11.19
C ALA A 29 -11.05 -1.98 -12.24
N GLY A 30 -10.56 -2.69 -13.27
CA GLY A 30 -11.35 -3.44 -14.22
C GLY A 30 -11.46 -4.89 -13.77
N LEU A 31 -12.35 -5.18 -12.82
CA LEU A 31 -12.50 -6.53 -12.26
C LEU A 31 -13.35 -7.42 -13.16
N ARG A 32 -13.23 -8.74 -12.95
CA ARG A 32 -14.03 -9.78 -13.64
C ARG A 32 -13.88 -9.73 -15.16
N SER A 33 -14.86 -9.18 -15.88
CA SER A 33 -14.93 -9.18 -17.34
C SER A 33 -13.96 -8.20 -18.03
N MET A 34 -13.22 -7.38 -17.28
CA MET A 34 -12.30 -6.36 -17.81
C MET A 34 -10.82 -6.73 -17.60
N ASN A 35 -10.50 -8.04 -17.67
CA ASN A 35 -9.15 -8.62 -17.61
C ASN A 35 -8.31 -8.29 -16.36
N GLY A 36 -8.84 -7.63 -15.35
CA GLY A 36 -8.11 -7.34 -14.12
C GLY A 36 -7.11 -6.19 -14.24
N ALA A 37 -7.37 -5.23 -15.14
CA ALA A 37 -6.58 -4.01 -15.26
C ALA A 37 -6.71 -3.15 -13.99
N LEU A 38 -5.60 -2.62 -13.48
CA LEU A 38 -5.52 -1.79 -12.28
C LEU A 38 -4.78 -0.49 -12.62
N ALA A 39 -5.41 0.66 -12.43
CA ALA A 39 -4.75 1.96 -12.48
C ALA A 39 -4.67 2.57 -11.08
N PHE A 40 -3.46 2.97 -10.68
CA PHE A 40 -3.18 3.67 -9.44
C PHE A 40 -3.05 5.15 -9.74
N VAL A 41 -3.93 5.95 -9.15
CA VAL A 41 -4.05 7.37 -9.44
C VAL A 41 -3.83 8.18 -8.17
N ASP A 42 -3.03 9.24 -8.27
CA ASP A 42 -2.94 10.29 -7.26
C ASP A 42 -3.99 11.35 -7.55
N THR A 43 -4.84 11.65 -6.58
CA THR A 43 -5.96 12.60 -6.73
C THR A 43 -5.53 14.04 -6.46
N SER A 44 -4.32 14.25 -5.93
CA SER A 44 -3.80 15.60 -5.66
C SER A 44 -3.46 16.36 -6.94
N ASP A 45 -2.97 15.66 -7.95
CA ASP A 45 -2.64 16.19 -9.28
C ASP A 45 -3.34 15.42 -10.43
N CYS A 46 -4.25 14.49 -10.09
CA CYS A 46 -4.97 13.62 -11.04
C CYS A 46 -4.05 12.79 -11.94
N THR A 47 -2.86 12.43 -11.47
CA THR A 47 -1.88 11.67 -12.25
C THR A 47 -2.01 10.17 -12.06
N VAL A 48 -1.90 9.41 -13.16
CA VAL A 48 -1.73 7.95 -13.07
C VAL A 48 -0.29 7.68 -12.67
N MET A 49 -0.09 7.20 -11.44
CA MET A 49 1.21 6.81 -10.93
C MET A 49 1.70 5.52 -11.58
N ASN A 50 0.78 4.56 -11.78
CA ASN A 50 1.14 3.26 -12.31
C ASN A 50 -0.07 2.52 -12.86
N ILE A 51 0.19 1.64 -13.83
CA ILE A 51 -0.78 0.71 -14.39
C ILE A 51 -0.23 -0.70 -14.19
N ALA A 52 -1.04 -1.55 -13.58
CA ALA A 52 -0.72 -2.94 -13.34
C ALA A 52 -1.89 -3.82 -13.79
N GLU A 53 -1.65 -5.12 -13.80
CA GLU A 53 -2.66 -6.10 -14.17
C GLU A 53 -2.61 -7.26 -13.18
N HIS A 54 -3.79 -7.67 -12.72
CA HIS A 54 -3.98 -8.92 -11.98
C HIS A 54 -5.10 -9.69 -12.65
N TYR A 55 -4.71 -10.60 -13.54
CA TYR A 55 -5.64 -11.40 -14.31
C TYR A 55 -6.66 -12.12 -13.41
N MET A 56 -7.94 -12.06 -13.78
CA MET A 56 -9.06 -12.64 -13.03
C MET A 56 -9.22 -12.13 -11.58
N ALA A 57 -8.64 -10.96 -11.24
CA ALA A 57 -8.91 -10.34 -9.95
C ALA A 57 -10.42 -10.18 -9.72
N SER A 58 -10.88 -10.72 -8.61
CA SER A 58 -12.28 -10.66 -8.17
C SER A 58 -12.51 -9.55 -7.17
N ASP A 59 -11.52 -9.28 -6.32
CA ASP A 59 -11.64 -8.39 -5.16
C ASP A 59 -10.40 -7.49 -5.00
N VAL A 60 -10.62 -6.27 -4.50
CA VAL A 60 -9.57 -5.27 -4.21
C VAL A 60 -9.87 -4.66 -2.85
N GLU A 61 -8.88 -4.60 -1.97
CA GLU A 61 -9.03 -4.11 -0.60
C GLU A 61 -7.83 -3.26 -0.17
N TRP A 62 -8.12 -2.07 0.36
CA TRP A 62 -7.11 -1.18 0.91
C TRP A 62 -6.78 -1.52 2.36
N ASP A 63 -5.50 -1.48 2.70
CA ASP A 63 -5.08 -1.51 4.10
C ASP A 63 -5.61 -0.26 4.84
N PRO A 64 -6.05 -0.37 6.10
CA PRO A 64 -6.52 0.78 6.89
C PRO A 64 -5.54 1.95 6.99
N THR A 65 -4.23 1.72 6.79
CA THR A 65 -3.23 2.80 6.75
C THR A 65 -3.11 3.47 5.38
N GLY A 66 -3.76 2.96 4.33
CA GLY A 66 -3.73 3.52 2.96
C GLY A 66 -2.40 3.37 2.22
N ARG A 67 -1.43 2.61 2.78
CA ARG A 67 -0.10 2.39 2.17
C ARG A 67 -0.03 1.17 1.26
N TYR A 68 -0.94 0.23 1.45
CA TYR A 68 -0.96 -1.04 0.73
C TYR A 68 -2.34 -1.31 0.17
N VAL A 69 -2.35 -2.00 -0.96
CA VAL A 69 -3.54 -2.50 -1.64
C VAL A 69 -3.35 -3.99 -1.82
N ILE A 70 -4.40 -4.77 -1.56
CA ILE A 70 -4.42 -6.18 -1.93
C ILE A 70 -5.42 -6.35 -3.06
N THR A 71 -5.05 -7.15 -4.05
CA THR A 71 -5.98 -7.66 -5.05
C THR A 71 -5.96 -9.18 -4.99
N SER A 72 -7.11 -9.83 -5.15
CA SER A 72 -7.20 -11.27 -4.98
C SER A 72 -8.15 -11.95 -5.95
N VAL A 73 -7.90 -13.24 -6.17
CA VAL A 73 -8.72 -14.15 -6.97
C VAL A 73 -9.37 -15.18 -6.05
N SER A 74 -10.64 -14.96 -5.72
CA SER A 74 -11.40 -15.82 -4.82
C SER A 74 -11.84 -17.14 -5.48
N TRP A 75 -11.85 -18.22 -4.69
CA TRP A 75 -12.33 -19.56 -5.05
C TRP A 75 -13.82 -19.56 -5.39
N TRP A 76 -14.56 -18.63 -4.81
CA TRP A 76 -15.97 -18.44 -5.10
C TRP A 76 -16.20 -17.91 -6.51
N SER A 77 -15.26 -17.12 -7.04
CA SER A 77 -15.33 -16.55 -8.38
C SER A 77 -14.67 -17.44 -9.43
N HIS A 78 -13.42 -17.88 -9.17
CA HIS A 78 -12.63 -18.69 -10.08
C HIS A 78 -12.07 -19.93 -9.37
N LYS A 79 -12.14 -21.10 -10.00
CA LYS A 79 -11.69 -22.39 -9.42
C LYS A 79 -10.21 -22.70 -9.67
N VAL A 80 -9.48 -21.78 -10.28
CA VAL A 80 -8.07 -21.94 -10.66
C VAL A 80 -7.30 -20.68 -10.31
N ASP A 81 -6.00 -20.83 -10.12
CA ASP A 81 -5.04 -19.73 -9.87
C ASP A 81 -5.42 -18.78 -8.73
N ASN A 82 -6.02 -19.33 -7.67
CA ASN A 82 -6.40 -18.54 -6.52
C ASN A 82 -5.18 -18.01 -5.78
N ALA A 83 -5.12 -16.69 -5.67
CA ALA A 83 -4.01 -15.98 -5.09
C ALA A 83 -4.44 -14.63 -4.56
N TYR A 84 -3.61 -14.06 -3.68
CA TYR A 84 -3.68 -12.65 -3.34
C TYR A 84 -2.33 -12.00 -3.60
N TRP A 85 -2.37 -10.80 -4.17
CA TRP A 85 -1.22 -10.01 -4.54
C TRP A 85 -1.23 -8.75 -3.69
N LEU A 86 -0.07 -8.46 -3.10
CA LEU A 86 0.14 -7.29 -2.26
C LEU A 86 0.87 -6.23 -3.08
N TRP A 87 0.28 -5.04 -3.11
CA TRP A 87 0.78 -3.88 -3.83
C TRP A 87 1.04 -2.74 -2.84
N THR A 88 2.00 -1.88 -3.19
CA THR A 88 2.09 -0.54 -2.59
C THR A 88 1.00 0.37 -3.15
N PHE A 89 0.70 1.48 -2.47
CA PHE A 89 -0.17 2.55 -2.99
C PHE A 89 0.26 3.10 -4.37
N GLN A 90 1.55 3.01 -4.72
CA GLN A 90 2.10 3.42 -6.03
C GLN A 90 1.91 2.35 -7.12
N GLY A 91 1.23 1.25 -6.84
CA GLY A 91 1.06 0.14 -7.79
C GLY A 91 2.27 -0.75 -7.99
N ARG A 92 3.34 -0.61 -7.20
CA ARG A 92 4.44 -1.59 -7.19
C ARG A 92 4.00 -2.88 -6.48
N LEU A 93 4.20 -4.00 -7.17
CA LEU A 93 3.98 -5.32 -6.60
C LEU A 93 5.06 -5.65 -5.55
N LEU A 94 4.63 -6.08 -4.37
CA LEU A 94 5.51 -6.52 -3.28
C LEU A 94 5.59 -8.05 -3.19
N GLN A 95 4.44 -8.72 -3.24
CA GLN A 95 4.37 -10.15 -3.04
C GLN A 95 3.17 -10.75 -3.76
N LYS A 96 3.34 -11.96 -4.28
CA LYS A 96 2.26 -12.82 -4.77
C LYS A 96 2.21 -14.07 -3.91
N ASN A 97 1.03 -14.42 -3.43
CA ASN A 97 0.83 -15.61 -2.63
C ASN A 97 -0.29 -16.44 -3.22
N ASN A 98 0.09 -17.58 -3.80
CA ASN A 98 -0.85 -18.56 -4.32
C ASN A 98 -1.32 -19.44 -3.17
N LYS A 99 -2.63 -19.67 -3.12
CA LYS A 99 -3.28 -20.43 -2.04
C LYS A 99 -4.41 -21.24 -2.64
N ASP A 100 -4.34 -22.56 -2.47
CA ASP A 100 -5.43 -23.45 -2.89
C ASP A 100 -6.73 -23.08 -2.16
N ARG A 101 -7.83 -23.06 -2.91
CA ARG A 101 -9.19 -22.75 -2.42
C ARG A 101 -9.26 -21.47 -1.55
N PHE A 102 -8.48 -20.45 -1.90
CA PHE A 102 -8.53 -19.16 -1.20
C PHE A 102 -9.86 -18.45 -1.41
N CYS A 103 -10.59 -18.13 -0.33
CA CYS A 103 -11.92 -17.53 -0.43
C CYS A 103 -11.91 -16.00 -0.36
N GLN A 104 -11.28 -15.42 0.67
CA GLN A 104 -11.30 -13.98 0.93
C GLN A 104 -10.10 -13.57 1.77
N LEU A 105 -9.68 -12.32 1.61
CA LEU A 105 -8.75 -11.64 2.51
C LEU A 105 -9.39 -10.34 2.98
N LEU A 106 -9.38 -10.13 4.29
CA LEU A 106 -9.84 -8.89 4.92
C LEU A 106 -8.75 -8.35 5.82
N TRP A 107 -8.55 -7.04 5.78
CA TRP A 107 -7.66 -6.36 6.70
C TRP A 107 -8.25 -6.33 8.11
N ARG A 108 -7.39 -6.50 9.12
CA ARG A 108 -7.82 -6.34 10.52
C ARG A 108 -8.15 -4.87 10.79
N PRO A 109 -9.32 -4.54 11.35
CA PRO A 109 -9.63 -3.18 11.74
C PRO A 109 -8.62 -2.69 12.79
N ARG A 110 -8.16 -1.46 12.65
CA ARG A 110 -7.21 -0.86 13.59
C ARG A 110 -7.98 -0.31 14.79
N PRO A 111 -7.52 -0.58 16.03
CA PRO A 111 -8.13 0.04 17.21
C PRO A 111 -7.98 1.57 17.13
N PRO A 112 -8.90 2.33 17.75
CA PRO A 112 -8.82 3.77 17.78
C PRO A 112 -7.52 4.23 18.44
N THR A 113 -6.94 5.31 17.93
CA THR A 113 -5.70 5.85 18.46
C THR A 113 -5.92 6.39 19.86
N LEU A 114 -5.01 6.07 20.78
CA LEU A 114 -5.01 6.61 22.15
C LEU A 114 -4.60 8.10 22.22
N LEU A 115 -4.18 8.66 21.08
CA LEU A 115 -3.71 10.04 20.99
C LEU A 115 -4.88 11.00 20.83
N SER A 116 -4.82 12.13 21.53
CA SER A 116 -5.76 13.24 21.29
C SER A 116 -5.52 13.88 19.92
N GLN A 117 -6.53 14.59 19.40
CA GLN A 117 -6.41 15.27 18.09
C GLN A 117 -5.23 16.24 18.03
N ASP A 118 -4.90 16.92 19.14
CA ASP A 118 -3.78 17.85 19.21
C ASP A 118 -2.44 17.12 19.16
N GLN A 119 -2.33 15.97 19.83
CA GLN A 119 -1.13 15.13 19.75
C GLN A 119 -0.92 14.58 18.34
N ILE A 120 -2.00 14.19 17.64
CA ILE A 120 -1.92 13.71 16.26
C ILE A 120 -1.39 14.81 15.34
N LYS A 121 -1.86 16.05 15.47
CA LYS A 121 -1.38 17.20 14.69
C LYS A 121 0.08 17.55 14.98
N VAL A 122 0.56 17.34 16.20
CA VAL A 122 1.97 17.58 16.55
C VAL A 122 2.86 16.46 16.01
N TRP A 123 2.45 15.20 16.16
CA TRP A 123 3.27 14.03 15.83
C TRP A 123 3.27 13.65 14.34
N CYS A 124 2.17 13.83 13.60
CA CYS A 124 2.08 13.41 12.18
C CYS A 124 2.85 14.30 11.19
N PRO A 125 2.87 15.65 11.28
CA PRO A 125 3.55 16.48 10.29
C PRO A 125 5.03 16.73 10.61
N SER A 126 5.44 16.71 11.88
CA SER A 126 6.79 17.15 12.29
C SER A 126 7.79 16.00 12.44
N SER A 127 7.35 14.81 12.88
CA SER A 127 8.27 13.70 13.17
C SER A 127 8.83 13.01 11.92
N LEU A 128 8.11 13.08 10.79
CA LEU A 128 8.52 12.45 9.52
C LEU A 128 9.49 13.32 8.69
N ARG A 129 9.56 14.64 8.95
CA ARG A 129 10.54 15.53 8.31
C ARG A 129 11.96 15.43 8.90
N GLY A 130 12.13 14.73 10.04
CA GLY A 130 13.39 14.67 10.78
C GLY A 130 14.18 13.36 10.70
N ARG A 131 13.65 12.28 10.10
CA ARG A 131 14.39 11.01 9.94
C ARG A 131 15.03 10.88 8.56
N GLY A 132 15.72 11.94 8.14
CA GLY A 132 16.77 11.84 7.14
C GLY A 132 17.94 11.04 7.72
N SER A 133 18.10 9.81 7.23
CA SER A 133 19.32 9.01 7.15
C SER A 133 20.58 9.64 7.80
N LYS A 134 20.80 9.38 9.10
CA LYS A 134 22.17 9.30 9.61
C LYS A 134 22.69 7.91 9.27
N ARG A 135 23.27 7.75 8.07
CA ARG A 135 24.25 6.70 7.80
C ARG A 135 25.42 6.93 8.77
N LYS A 136 25.36 6.32 9.96
CA LYS A 136 26.57 6.10 10.74
C LYS A 136 27.35 5.03 10.00
N SER A 137 28.39 5.47 9.30
CA SER A 137 29.49 4.61 8.89
C SER A 137 30.04 3.94 10.15
N PHE A 138 29.76 2.66 10.32
CA PHE A 138 30.51 1.81 11.23
C PHE A 138 31.63 1.19 10.41
N LEU A 139 32.78 1.88 10.41
CA LEU A 139 34.06 1.23 10.14
C LEU A 139 34.28 0.23 11.27
N LEU A 140 34.44 -1.04 10.90
CA LEU A 140 34.93 -2.09 11.77
C LEU A 140 36.32 -1.71 12.28
N SER A 141 36.44 -1.49 13.59
CA SER A 141 37.69 -1.67 14.32
C SER A 141 37.47 -2.79 15.32
N LEU A 142 38.01 -3.97 14.98
CA LEU A 142 38.11 -5.14 15.84
C LEU A 142 39.50 -5.11 16.49
N SER A 143 39.55 -4.78 17.78
CA SER A 143 40.57 -5.16 18.78
C SER A 143 40.41 -4.24 19.99
N GLY A 144 40.38 -4.67 21.23
CA GLY A 144 40.30 -5.98 21.83
C GLY A 144 39.77 -5.77 23.25
N TRP A 145 38.86 -6.63 23.70
CA TRP A 145 38.47 -6.75 25.10
C TRP A 145 39.05 -8.08 25.58
N SER A 146 40.01 -8.01 26.50
CA SER A 146 40.47 -9.15 27.29
C SER A 146 40.17 -8.87 28.76
N GLU A 147 39.82 -9.93 29.46
CA GLU A 147 38.99 -9.99 30.65
C GLU A 147 39.68 -9.57 31.97
N ARG A 148 38.84 -9.05 32.86
CA ARG A 148 38.76 -9.32 34.32
C ARG A 148 40.01 -9.84 35.05
N GLY A 149 40.57 -8.94 35.87
CA GLY A 149 40.85 -9.03 37.31
C GLY A 149 41.29 -10.35 37.95
N ILE A 150 42.39 -10.26 38.72
CA ILE A 150 42.63 -10.99 39.97
C ILE A 150 43.25 -10.00 40.98
N GLU A 151 42.68 -9.97 42.18
CA GLU A 151 43.20 -9.32 43.39
C GLU A 151 44.47 -10.02 43.89
N THR A 152 45.49 -9.26 44.28
CA THR A 152 46.03 -9.07 45.65
C THR A 152 47.25 -8.15 45.57
#